data_AF-A0A011VTN8-F1
#
_entry.id   AF-A0A011VTN8-F1
#
_cell.length_a   1.000
_cell.length_b   1.000
_cell.length_c   1.000
_cell.angle_alpha   90.00
_cell.angle_beta   90.00
_cell.angle_gamma   90.00
#
_symmetry.space_group_name_H-M   'P 1'
#
loop_
_entity.id
_entity.type
_entity.pdbx_description
1 polymer ?
#
loop_
_entity_poly.entity_id
_entity_poly.type
_entity_poly.pdbx_seq_one_letter_code
_entity_poly.pdbx_strand_id
1 'polypeptide(L)'
;MENKIFRNGDIVTDSVLGDEIEIYVPHENVSGEYINKCVRHLIDMPEDTLSAICEAAKRYCLFFIELCRDAAGERFDPSDFPPVDKTTPAGEMFRYFNISTVEFEVPKNADIPALNLSGGCEWEPEHGIQICILGDKLVYLGGFEGNSPWDKYDPDDDWNFANV
;
A
#
# COMPACT_ATOMS: atom_id res chain seq x y z
N MET A 1 -8.53 -21.25 -10.46
CA MET A 1 -9.36 -20.10 -10.84
C MET A 1 -9.52 -20.12 -12.35
N GLU A 2 -10.75 -20.13 -12.85
CA GLU A 2 -11.03 -19.90 -14.28
C GLU A 2 -10.44 -18.56 -14.74
N ASN A 3 -10.22 -18.40 -16.05
CA ASN A 3 -9.69 -17.19 -16.69
C ASN A 3 -10.63 -15.98 -16.56
N LYS A 4 -10.92 -15.53 -15.33
CA LYS A 4 -11.54 -14.22 -15.08
C LYS A 4 -10.62 -13.17 -15.71
N ILE A 5 -11.19 -12.32 -16.54
CA ILE A 5 -10.50 -11.21 -17.19
C ILE A 5 -10.90 -9.96 -16.42
N PHE A 6 -9.97 -9.41 -15.65
CA PHE A 6 -10.16 -8.18 -14.89
C PHE A 6 -10.08 -6.92 -15.77
N ARG A 7 -10.87 -5.90 -15.43
CA ARG A 7 -11.02 -4.61 -16.13
C ARG A 7 -11.22 -3.45 -15.13
N ASN A 8 -11.12 -2.22 -15.63
CA ASN A 8 -11.46 -1.02 -14.85
C ASN A 8 -12.88 -1.12 -14.26
N GLY A 9 -13.01 -0.79 -12.97
CA GLY A 9 -14.24 -0.88 -12.19
C GLY A 9 -14.57 -2.29 -11.67
N ASP A 10 -13.80 -3.33 -12.01
CA ASP A 10 -13.97 -4.63 -11.38
C ASP A 10 -13.46 -4.59 -9.92
N ILE A 11 -14.04 -5.43 -9.08
CA ILE A 11 -13.65 -5.57 -7.66
C ILE A 11 -12.90 -6.89 -7.46
N VAL A 12 -11.79 -6.81 -6.72
CA VAL A 12 -11.00 -7.94 -6.21
C VAL A 12 -11.37 -8.15 -4.75
N THR A 13 -11.78 -9.38 -4.39
CA THR A 13 -12.24 -9.73 -3.03
C THR A 13 -11.41 -10.83 -2.37
N ASP A 14 -10.38 -11.32 -3.06
CA ASP A 14 -9.59 -12.47 -2.64
C ASP A 14 -8.19 -12.07 -2.13
N SER A 15 -7.97 -10.78 -1.83
CA SER A 15 -6.69 -10.27 -1.33
C SER A 15 -6.68 -10.17 0.19
N VAL A 16 -5.53 -10.43 0.81
CA VAL A 16 -5.33 -10.22 2.26
C VAL A 16 -5.25 -8.74 2.64
N LEU A 17 -5.00 -7.85 1.65
CA LEU A 17 -4.79 -6.42 1.89
C LEU A 17 -6.09 -5.61 2.02
N GLY A 18 -7.23 -6.20 1.65
CA GLY A 18 -8.54 -5.57 1.81
C GLY A 18 -9.69 -6.44 1.32
N ASP A 19 -10.88 -6.20 1.86
CA ASP A 19 -12.08 -7.01 1.58
C ASP A 19 -12.64 -6.78 0.17
N GLU A 20 -12.62 -5.53 -0.29
CA GLU A 20 -13.05 -5.12 -1.63
C GLU A 20 -12.07 -4.07 -2.17
N ILE A 21 -11.29 -4.47 -3.19
CA ILE A 21 -10.32 -3.60 -3.84
C ILE A 21 -10.81 -3.30 -5.26
N GLU A 22 -11.16 -2.05 -5.54
CA GLU A 22 -11.57 -1.59 -6.86
C GLU A 22 -10.36 -1.44 -7.79
N ILE A 23 -10.50 -1.94 -9.03
CA ILE A 23 -9.50 -1.76 -10.08
C ILE A 23 -9.72 -0.42 -10.78
N TYR A 24 -8.71 0.44 -10.71
CA TYR A 24 -8.65 1.70 -11.44
C TYR A 24 -7.60 1.63 -12.57
N VAL A 25 -8.00 2.02 -13.78
CA VAL A 25 -7.12 2.05 -14.96
C VAL A 25 -7.26 3.41 -15.63
N PRO A 26 -6.39 4.39 -15.31
CA PRO A 26 -6.51 5.76 -15.82
C PRO A 26 -6.25 5.88 -17.33
N HIS A 27 -5.60 4.89 -17.94
CA HIS A 27 -5.18 4.92 -19.35
C HIS A 27 -5.67 3.71 -20.14
N GLU A 28 -6.20 3.95 -21.35
CA GLU A 28 -6.74 2.89 -22.21
C GLU A 28 -5.69 1.92 -22.77
N ASN A 29 -4.39 2.21 -22.60
CA ASN A 29 -3.30 1.44 -23.19
C ASN A 29 -2.78 0.30 -22.28
N VAL A 30 -3.42 0.03 -21.15
CA VAL A 30 -3.06 -1.08 -20.27
C VAL A 30 -3.74 -2.35 -20.75
N SER A 31 -2.95 -3.37 -21.12
CA SER A 31 -3.51 -4.61 -21.65
C SER A 31 -4.23 -5.42 -20.57
N GLY A 32 -5.33 -6.08 -20.93
CA GLY A 32 -6.03 -6.99 -20.01
C GLY A 32 -5.12 -8.11 -19.50
N GLU A 33 -4.20 -8.63 -20.31
CA GLU A 33 -3.22 -9.62 -19.87
C GLU A 33 -2.34 -9.11 -18.72
N TYR A 34 -1.88 -7.86 -18.83
CA TYR A 34 -1.09 -7.21 -17.78
C TYR A 34 -1.90 -6.99 -16.51
N ILE A 35 -3.13 -6.50 -16.62
CA ILE A 35 -4.05 -6.35 -15.48
C ILE A 35 -4.23 -7.69 -14.77
N ASN A 36 -4.52 -8.76 -15.52
CA ASN A 36 -4.70 -10.10 -14.93
C ASN A 36 -3.43 -10.61 -14.23
N LYS A 37 -2.25 -10.35 -14.78
CA LYS A 37 -0.98 -10.69 -14.15
C LYS A 37 -0.82 -9.97 -12.81
N CYS A 38 -1.10 -8.67 -12.77
CA CYS A 38 -0.98 -7.86 -11.56
C CYS A 38 -2.02 -8.26 -10.51
N VAL A 39 -3.29 -8.49 -10.90
CA VAL A 39 -4.32 -8.95 -9.97
C VAL A 39 -3.99 -10.32 -9.37
N ARG A 40 -3.43 -11.25 -10.16
CA ARG A 40 -2.95 -12.53 -9.60
C ARG A 40 -1.84 -12.31 -8.58
N HIS A 41 -0.92 -11.39 -8.85
CA HIS A 41 0.12 -11.04 -7.90
C HIS A 41 -0.44 -10.38 -6.61
N LEU A 42 -1.51 -9.58 -6.72
CA LEU A 42 -2.22 -9.01 -5.57
C LEU A 42 -2.94 -10.07 -4.71
N ILE A 43 -3.51 -11.09 -5.33
CA ILE A 43 -4.20 -12.20 -4.65
C ILE A 43 -3.19 -13.15 -3.99
N ASP A 44 -2.17 -13.56 -4.75
CA ASP A 44 -1.16 -14.53 -4.33
C ASP A 44 0.13 -13.82 -3.89
N MET A 45 0.00 -12.73 -3.13
CA MET A 45 1.15 -11.90 -2.74
C MET A 45 2.14 -12.68 -1.87
N PRO A 46 3.47 -12.62 -2.15
CA PRO A 46 4.46 -13.34 -1.36
C PRO A 46 4.49 -12.91 0.12
N GLU A 47 4.74 -13.88 1.01
CA GLU A 47 4.81 -13.63 2.46
C GLU A 47 5.90 -12.61 2.83
N ASP A 48 7.04 -12.63 2.13
CA ASP A 48 8.11 -11.65 2.31
C ASP A 48 7.66 -10.22 1.96
N THR A 49 6.86 -10.08 0.90
CA THR A 49 6.27 -8.79 0.50
C THR A 49 5.26 -8.30 1.52
N LEU A 50 4.37 -9.18 2.00
CA LEU A 50 3.40 -8.87 3.05
C LEU A 50 4.09 -8.45 4.36
N SER A 51 5.17 -9.16 4.72
CA SER A 51 5.99 -8.83 5.90
C SER A 51 6.64 -7.46 5.75
N ALA A 52 7.19 -7.14 4.58
CA ALA A 52 7.77 -5.84 4.30
C ALA A 52 6.74 -4.70 4.40
N ILE A 53 5.51 -4.92 3.89
CA ILE A 53 4.40 -3.97 4.00
C ILE A 53 4.06 -3.71 5.46
N CYS A 54 3.89 -4.76 6.26
CA CYS A 54 3.59 -4.66 7.69
C CYS A 54 4.66 -3.88 8.47
N GLU A 55 5.94 -4.18 8.23
CA GLU A 55 7.04 -3.48 8.88
C GLU A 55 7.10 -2.01 8.48
N ALA A 56 6.89 -1.71 7.20
CA ALA A 56 6.84 -0.33 6.70
C ALA A 56 5.61 0.44 7.23
N ALA A 57 4.43 -0.17 7.26
CA ALA A 57 3.22 0.43 7.82
C ALA A 57 3.38 0.72 9.31
N LYS A 58 4.04 -0.16 10.06
CA LYS A 58 4.38 0.10 11.47
C LYS A 58 5.31 1.30 11.62
N ARG A 59 6.35 1.41 10.78
CA ARG A 59 7.25 2.57 10.77
C ARG A 59 6.48 3.87 10.50
N TYR A 60 5.62 3.87 9.48
CA TYR A 60 4.78 5.02 9.13
C TYR A 60 3.85 5.42 10.29
N CYS A 61 3.13 4.46 10.88
CA CYS A 61 2.25 4.69 12.01
C CYS A 61 3.00 5.31 13.21
N LEU A 62 4.13 4.71 13.62
CA LEU A 62 4.92 5.21 14.74
C LEU A 62 5.51 6.59 14.46
N PHE A 63 5.98 6.84 13.23
CA PHE A 63 6.49 8.14 12.84
C PHE A 63 5.40 9.20 12.94
N PHE A 64 4.20 8.93 12.41
CA PHE A 64 3.12 9.90 12.39
C PHE A 64 2.57 10.20 13.80
N ILE A 65 2.46 9.17 14.65
CA ILE A 65 2.11 9.35 16.07
C ILE A 65 3.09 10.32 16.75
N GLU A 66 4.39 10.14 16.55
CA GLU A 66 5.40 11.02 17.16
C GLU A 66 5.40 12.43 16.54
N LEU A 67 5.19 12.54 15.22
CA LEU A 67 5.00 13.84 14.55
C LEU A 67 3.83 14.63 15.15
N CYS A 68 2.68 13.97 15.34
CA CYS A 68 1.51 14.56 15.98
C CYS A 68 1.75 14.90 17.44
N ARG A 69 2.45 14.04 18.19
CA ARG A 69 2.85 14.31 19.58
C ARG A 69 3.69 15.57 19.69
N ASP A 70 4.70 15.71 18.85
CA ASP A 70 5.59 16.87 18.84
C ASP A 70 4.85 18.15 18.45
N ALA A 71 3.92 18.06 17.50
CA ALA A 71 3.11 19.20 17.06
C ALA A 71 2.08 19.65 18.11
N ALA A 72 1.41 18.70 18.80
CA ALA A 72 0.36 18.99 19.76
C ALA A 72 0.88 19.29 21.18
N GLY A 73 2.06 18.78 21.55
CA GLY A 73 2.67 18.94 22.87
C GLY A 73 1.77 18.41 23.99
N GLU A 74 1.47 19.24 24.99
CA GLU A 74 0.61 18.87 26.13
C GLU A 74 -0.84 18.54 25.75
N ARG A 75 -1.27 18.88 24.52
CA ARG A 75 -2.61 18.58 24.02
C ARG A 75 -2.71 17.23 23.30
N PHE A 76 -1.60 16.52 23.16
CA PHE A 76 -1.60 15.21 22.51
C PHE A 76 -2.39 14.20 23.33
N ASP A 77 -3.40 13.58 22.71
CA ASP A 77 -4.14 12.46 23.28
C ASP A 77 -3.79 11.17 22.51
N PRO A 78 -3.11 10.19 23.13
CA PRO A 78 -2.78 8.94 22.46
C PRO A 78 -4.02 8.10 22.12
N SER A 79 -5.20 8.39 22.68
CA SER A 79 -6.43 7.65 22.35
C SER A 79 -7.03 8.01 21.00
N ASP A 80 -6.53 9.08 20.36
CA ASP A 80 -6.88 9.44 18.97
C ASP A 80 -6.18 8.55 17.93
N PHE A 81 -5.26 7.67 18.37
CA PHE A 81 -4.41 6.84 17.50
C PHE A 81 -4.58 5.35 17.81
N PRO A 82 -4.28 4.46 16.84
CA PRO A 82 -4.26 3.02 17.10
C PRO A 82 -3.23 2.67 18.20
N PRO A 83 -3.48 1.66 19.03
CA PRO A 83 -2.60 1.27 20.14
C PRO A 83 -1.38 0.48 19.64
N VAL A 84 -0.54 1.12 18.82
CA VAL A 84 0.66 0.55 18.21
C VAL A 84 1.89 1.16 18.87
N ASP A 85 2.84 0.30 19.24
CA ASP A 85 4.14 0.70 19.76
C ASP A 85 5.29 -0.10 19.14
N LYS A 86 6.52 0.13 19.59
CA LYS A 86 7.72 -0.56 19.08
C LYS A 86 7.68 -2.08 19.31
N THR A 87 6.92 -2.57 20.28
CA THR A 87 6.78 -3.99 20.62
C THR A 87 5.63 -4.69 19.91
N THR A 88 4.65 -3.96 19.37
CA THR A 88 3.55 -4.52 18.56
C THR A 88 4.11 -5.36 17.40
N PRO A 89 3.72 -6.63 17.25
CA PRO A 89 4.14 -7.43 16.10
C PRO A 89 3.70 -6.78 14.79
N ALA A 90 4.60 -6.65 13.81
CA ALA A 90 4.27 -5.96 12.56
C ALA A 90 3.10 -6.61 11.80
N GLY A 91 2.96 -7.93 11.87
CA GLY A 91 1.82 -8.64 11.27
C GLY A 91 0.44 -8.21 11.80
N GLU A 92 0.36 -7.52 12.94
CA GLU A 92 -0.89 -6.95 13.45
C GLU A 92 -1.32 -5.68 12.70
N MET A 93 -0.46 -5.07 11.88
CA MET A 93 -0.74 -3.81 11.20
C MET A 93 -1.93 -3.88 10.23
N PHE A 94 -2.24 -5.05 9.67
CA PHE A 94 -3.43 -5.25 8.82
C PHE A 94 -4.76 -4.94 9.53
N ARG A 95 -4.76 -4.82 10.87
CA ARG A 95 -5.94 -4.42 11.62
C ARG A 95 -6.22 -2.92 11.58
N TYR A 96 -5.22 -2.11 11.19
CA TYR A 96 -5.23 -0.65 11.33
C TYR A 96 -5.15 0.09 9.98
N PHE A 97 -5.16 -0.64 8.87
CA PHE A 97 -5.30 -0.08 7.54
C PHE A 97 -6.06 -1.05 6.64
N ASN A 98 -6.68 -0.53 5.58
CA ASN A 98 -7.36 -1.33 4.58
C ASN A 98 -7.13 -0.72 3.19
N ILE A 99 -6.74 -1.56 2.23
CA ILE A 99 -6.63 -1.17 0.83
C ILE A 99 -8.00 -1.23 0.16
N SER A 100 -8.38 -0.19 -0.56
CA SER A 100 -9.67 -0.10 -1.27
C SER A 100 -9.52 0.07 -2.78
N THR A 101 -8.33 0.41 -3.26
CA THR A 101 -8.09 0.65 -4.68
C THR A 101 -6.73 0.12 -5.13
N VAL A 102 -6.70 -0.47 -6.32
CA VAL A 102 -5.48 -0.76 -7.07
C VAL A 102 -5.50 -0.03 -8.40
N GLU A 103 -4.51 0.81 -8.63
CA GLU A 103 -4.31 1.51 -9.89
C GLU A 103 -3.30 0.77 -10.78
N PHE A 104 -3.66 0.61 -12.06
CA PHE A 104 -2.76 0.06 -13.08
C PHE A 104 -2.36 1.12 -14.10
N GLU A 105 -1.09 1.51 -14.02
CA GLU A 105 -0.44 2.41 -14.96
C GLU A 105 0.07 1.66 -16.21
N VAL A 106 0.44 2.41 -17.25
CA VAL A 106 1.10 1.83 -18.43
C VAL A 106 2.46 1.26 -18.01
N PRO A 107 2.70 -0.05 -18.20
CA PRO A 107 3.93 -0.67 -17.71
C PRO A 107 5.16 -0.21 -18.51
N LYS A 108 6.26 0.09 -17.81
CA LYS A 108 7.59 0.20 -18.45
C LYS A 108 8.12 -1.17 -18.88
N ASN A 109 7.69 -2.23 -18.18
CA ASN A 109 7.93 -3.62 -18.56
C ASN A 109 6.71 -4.49 -18.20
N ALA A 110 5.96 -4.93 -19.21
CA ALA A 110 4.75 -5.73 -18.99
C ALA A 110 5.02 -7.15 -18.43
N ASP A 111 6.29 -7.59 -18.39
CA ASP A 111 6.66 -8.87 -17.79
C ASP A 111 6.63 -8.85 -16.26
N ILE A 112 6.82 -7.67 -15.66
CA ILE A 112 6.91 -7.48 -14.21
C ILE A 112 5.57 -6.94 -13.69
N PRO A 113 4.89 -7.63 -12.75
CA PRO A 113 3.69 -7.08 -12.13
C PRO A 113 4.04 -5.81 -11.34
N ALA A 114 3.20 -4.79 -11.44
CA ALA A 114 3.36 -3.56 -10.68
C ALA A 114 2.01 -3.16 -10.07
N LEU A 115 1.99 -2.90 -8.77
CA LEU A 115 0.79 -2.58 -8.01
C LEU A 115 0.94 -1.20 -7.39
N ASN A 116 0.01 -0.31 -7.69
CA ASN A 116 -0.14 0.97 -7.00
C ASN A 116 -1.42 0.89 -6.16
N LEU A 117 -1.26 0.62 -4.87
CA LEU A 117 -2.37 0.37 -3.95
C LEU A 117 -2.62 1.62 -3.11
N SER A 118 -3.89 1.93 -2.85
CA SER A 118 -4.27 3.00 -1.94
C SER A 118 -5.45 2.62 -1.07
N GLY A 119 -5.53 3.26 0.10
CA GLY A 119 -6.57 3.02 1.07
C GLY A 119 -6.46 3.91 2.30
N GLY A 120 -7.24 3.56 3.33
CA GLY A 120 -7.26 4.29 4.60
C GLY A 120 -6.36 3.64 5.65
N CYS A 121 -5.88 4.44 6.60
CA CYS A 121 -5.23 3.98 7.82
C CYS A 121 -5.76 4.75 9.04
N GLU A 122 -5.70 4.15 10.22
CA GLU A 122 -6.24 4.77 11.45
C GLU A 122 -5.40 5.92 11.98
N TRP A 123 -4.11 6.00 11.63
CA TRP A 123 -3.22 7.05 12.15
C TRP A 123 -3.17 8.29 11.26
N GLU A 124 -3.48 8.17 9.97
CA GLU A 124 -3.48 9.28 9.02
C GLU A 124 -4.77 9.31 8.17
N PRO A 125 -5.87 9.90 8.67
CA PRO A 125 -7.14 9.96 7.94
C PRO A 125 -7.16 10.90 6.72
N GLU A 126 -6.25 11.87 6.58
CA GLU A 126 -6.23 12.84 5.48
C GLU A 126 -5.58 12.26 4.22
N HIS A 127 -4.37 11.72 4.34
CA HIS A 127 -3.60 11.15 3.21
C HIS A 127 -3.65 9.62 3.16
N GLY A 128 -4.14 8.94 4.20
CA GLY A 128 -4.29 7.48 4.21
C GLY A 128 -2.97 6.74 4.04
N ILE A 129 -3.00 5.68 3.22
CA ILE A 129 -1.83 4.87 2.88
C ILE A 129 -1.76 4.62 1.38
N GLN A 130 -0.55 4.76 0.82
CA GLN A 130 -0.20 4.32 -0.52
C GLN A 130 0.92 3.28 -0.44
N ILE A 131 0.81 2.22 -1.23
CA ILE A 131 1.78 1.12 -1.30
C ILE A 131 2.11 0.88 -2.78
N CYS A 132 3.39 1.01 -3.15
CA CYS A 132 3.85 0.65 -4.48
C CYS A 132 4.73 -0.59 -4.44
N ILE A 133 4.40 -1.58 -5.28
CA ILE A 133 5.09 -2.86 -5.37
C ILE A 133 5.52 -3.08 -6.82
N LEU A 134 6.78 -3.46 -7.03
CA LEU A 134 7.34 -3.78 -8.34
C LEU A 134 7.95 -5.19 -8.33
N GLY A 135 7.33 -6.13 -9.04
CA GLY A 135 7.60 -7.56 -8.84
C GLY A 135 7.18 -7.94 -7.42
N ASP A 136 8.08 -8.56 -6.67
CA ASP A 136 7.83 -8.92 -5.26
C ASP A 136 8.37 -7.86 -4.28
N LYS A 137 8.91 -6.74 -4.78
CA LYS A 137 9.58 -5.73 -3.97
C LYS A 137 8.65 -4.58 -3.61
N LEU A 138 8.51 -4.31 -2.32
CA LEU A 138 7.99 -3.04 -1.81
C LEU A 138 8.96 -1.91 -2.18
N VAL A 139 8.52 -0.96 -2.99
CA VAL A 139 9.34 0.18 -3.43
C VAL A 139 8.90 1.49 -2.80
N TYR A 140 7.64 1.59 -2.38
CA TYR A 140 7.11 2.74 -1.64
C TYR A 140 6.05 2.31 -0.62
N LEU A 141 6.10 2.93 0.56
CA LEU A 141 4.97 2.97 1.49
C LEU A 141 4.98 4.29 2.24
N GLY A 142 3.87 5.00 2.24
CA GLY A 142 3.68 6.28 2.92
C GLY A 142 2.25 6.79 2.79
N GLY A 143 2.06 8.10 2.95
CA GLY A 143 0.80 8.75 2.60
C GLY A 143 0.55 8.70 1.09
N PHE A 144 -0.70 8.93 0.67
CA PHE A 144 -1.02 9.01 -0.75
C PHE A 144 -0.47 10.30 -1.37
N GLU A 145 0.51 10.14 -2.27
CA GLU A 145 1.23 11.25 -2.93
C GLU A 145 1.23 11.10 -4.46
N GLY A 146 0.46 10.15 -5.00
CA GLY A 146 0.41 9.90 -6.45
C GLY A 146 1.70 9.29 -7.01
N ASN A 147 2.49 8.61 -6.16
CA ASN A 147 3.70 7.89 -6.57
C ASN A 147 3.40 6.72 -7.52
N SER A 148 4.39 6.29 -8.30
CA SER A 148 4.30 5.12 -9.18
C SER A 148 5.24 3.99 -8.77
N PRO A 149 4.85 2.70 -8.89
CA PRO A 149 5.77 1.58 -8.76
C PRO A 149 6.96 1.62 -9.73
N TRP A 150 6.83 2.38 -10.82
CA TRP A 150 7.85 2.54 -11.84
C TRP A 150 8.81 3.70 -11.59
N ASP A 151 8.61 4.47 -10.52
CA ASP A 151 9.47 5.59 -10.17
C ASP A 151 10.80 5.15 -9.59
N LYS A 152 11.71 6.12 -9.50
CA LYS A 152 12.97 5.96 -8.78
C LYS A 152 12.82 6.66 -7.45
N TYR A 153 12.80 5.87 -6.38
CA TYR A 153 12.78 6.40 -5.02
C TYR A 153 14.19 6.70 -4.56
N ASP A 154 14.33 7.84 -3.88
CA ASP A 154 15.55 8.19 -3.17
C ASP A 154 15.66 7.29 -1.92
N PRO A 155 16.78 6.55 -1.74
CA PRO A 155 16.98 5.76 -0.53
C PRO A 155 17.03 6.61 0.75
N ASP A 156 17.30 7.91 0.64
CA ASP A 156 17.35 8.85 1.77
C ASP A 156 16.03 9.61 1.98
N ASP A 157 14.94 9.21 1.30
CA ASP A 157 13.60 9.78 1.51
C ASP A 157 12.99 9.29 2.83
N ASP A 158 12.94 10.18 3.82
CA ASP A 158 12.36 9.95 5.14
C ASP A 158 10.84 9.68 5.12
N TRP A 159 10.16 10.01 4.01
CA TRP A 159 8.71 9.79 3.85
C TRP A 159 8.38 8.51 3.08
N ASN A 160 9.39 7.78 2.61
CA ASN A 160 9.24 6.45 2.06
C ASN A 160 9.63 5.40 3.11
N PHE A 161 8.64 4.88 3.82
CA PHE A 161 8.84 3.89 4.88
C PHE A 161 9.20 2.49 4.37
N ALA A 162 9.27 2.28 3.05
CA ALA A 162 9.89 1.11 2.45
C ALA A 162 11.42 1.14 2.55
N ASN A 163 12.03 2.32 2.70
CA ASN A 163 13.45 2.47 2.96
C ASN A 163 13.81 1.91 4.35
N VAL A 164 15.02 1.36 4.47
CA VAL A 164 15.57 0.73 5.68
C VAL A 164 16.96 1.24 5.99
#